data_AF-A0A0F9PBB8-F1
#
_entry.id   AF-A0A0F9PBB8-F1
#
_cell.length_a   1.000
_cell.length_b   1.000
_cell.length_c   1.000
_cell.angle_alpha   90.00
_cell.angle_beta   90.00
_cell.angle_gamma   90.00
#
_symmetry.space_group_name_H-M   'P 1'
#
loop_
_entity.id
_entity.type
_entity.pdbx_description
1 polymer ?
#
loop_
_entity_poly.entity_id
_entity_poly.type
_entity_poly.pdbx_seq_one_letter_code
_entity_poly.pdbx_strand_id
1 'polypeptide(L)'
;MPREIMKAGESRVWFFADGVGPTTGKEFLGCAKIGDPTYNFGDMERIECPDPERYNEFIEVGSFQGTKERPTASIMNRLSRADLSPLLDAGRKRCRVDVHANIGKCKNPQDFNGGFETKFIFRDVRFTSWAAEGLGALGTDEQASTNETGEISADDILQIKTLAFGPQCESEISREIIGIVVCDEVECGDCDDPSNGCEKVFAVQLGTGATPGTLPSVVYSSDSGVTCASTDIDTLFSTEAPNDVACVGPNLVVLSRLGGCT
;
A
#
# COMPACT_ATOMS: atom_id res chain seq x y z
N MET A 1 -20.77 -2.25 -9.62
CA MET A 1 -21.01 -0.79 -9.61
C MET A 1 -19.89 -0.11 -10.41
N PRO A 2 -20.17 0.90 -11.25
CA PRO A 2 -19.12 1.62 -11.95
C PRO A 2 -18.21 2.31 -10.93
N ARG A 3 -16.91 2.02 -10.99
CA ARG A 3 -15.91 2.61 -10.09
C ARG A 3 -15.83 4.12 -10.36
N GLU A 4 -15.82 4.92 -9.30
CA GLU A 4 -15.59 6.36 -9.40
C GLU A 4 -14.15 6.61 -9.88
N ILE A 5 -14.00 7.40 -10.95
CA ILE A 5 -12.71 7.65 -11.60
C ILE A 5 -12.11 8.93 -11.01
N MET A 6 -10.88 8.81 -10.51
CA MET A 6 -10.08 9.93 -10.03
C MET A 6 -9.86 10.97 -11.14
N LYS A 7 -9.99 12.25 -10.82
CA LYS A 7 -9.62 13.34 -11.72
C LYS A 7 -8.25 13.90 -11.32
N ALA A 8 -7.39 14.18 -12.30
CA ALA A 8 -6.06 14.74 -12.02
C ALA A 8 -6.10 16.04 -11.16
N GLY A 9 -7.16 16.84 -11.30
CA GLY A 9 -7.39 18.05 -10.50
C GLY A 9 -7.71 17.82 -9.01
N GLU A 10 -7.92 16.58 -8.59
CA GLU A 10 -8.17 16.17 -7.19
C GLU A 10 -6.86 15.82 -6.45
N SER A 11 -5.70 15.86 -7.13
CA SER A 11 -4.39 15.59 -6.55
C SER A 11 -3.70 16.84 -6.02
N ARG A 12 -2.96 16.73 -4.90
CA ARG A 12 -2.16 17.82 -4.31
C ARG A 12 -0.83 17.31 -3.81
N VAL A 13 0.22 18.09 -4.06
CA VAL A 13 1.59 17.72 -3.72
C VAL A 13 2.01 18.33 -2.39
N TRP A 14 2.57 17.50 -1.53
CA TRP A 14 3.23 17.87 -0.29
C TRP A 14 4.70 17.45 -0.34
N PHE A 15 5.55 18.31 0.21
CA PHE A 15 6.99 18.19 0.15
C PHE A 15 7.60 18.16 1.57
N PHE A 16 8.55 17.26 1.79
CA PHE A 16 9.28 17.09 3.04
C PHE A 16 10.79 17.23 2.81
N ALA A 17 11.28 18.46 2.94
CA ALA A 17 12.67 18.81 2.62
C ALA A 17 13.72 18.04 3.45
N ASP A 18 13.38 17.64 4.68
CA ASP A 18 14.27 16.94 5.61
C ASP A 18 13.75 15.52 5.94
N GLY A 19 12.93 14.94 5.06
CA GLY A 19 12.32 13.60 5.23
C GLY A 19 11.10 13.57 6.15
N VAL A 20 10.39 12.44 6.17
CA VAL A 20 9.17 12.27 6.98
C VAL A 20 9.53 12.08 8.47
N GLY A 21 8.96 12.93 9.32
CA GLY A 21 9.07 12.81 10.77
C GLY A 21 8.02 13.66 11.50
N PRO A 22 7.70 13.34 12.77
CA PRO A 22 6.67 14.06 13.54
C PRO A 22 7.02 15.53 13.81
N THR A 23 8.31 15.87 13.78
CA THR A 23 8.82 17.22 13.99
C THR A 23 9.24 17.93 12.68
N THR A 24 9.20 17.24 11.54
CA THR A 24 9.70 17.78 10.27
C THR A 24 8.66 18.71 9.63
N GLY A 25 9.14 19.84 9.10
CA GLY A 25 8.31 20.77 8.34
C GLY A 25 7.73 20.12 7.09
N LYS A 26 6.43 20.30 6.88
CA LYS A 26 5.72 19.87 5.67
C LYS A 26 5.34 21.11 4.86
N GLU A 27 5.66 21.09 3.58
CA GLU A 27 5.38 22.20 2.67
C GLU A 27 4.26 21.81 1.70
N PHE A 28 3.27 22.69 1.56
CA PHE A 28 2.15 22.49 0.64
C PHE A 28 2.42 23.19 -0.68
N LEU A 29 2.56 22.42 -1.76
CA LEU A 29 2.79 22.96 -3.10
C LEU A 29 1.45 23.05 -3.85
N GLY A 30 0.65 24.06 -3.51
CA GLY A 30 -0.72 24.20 -4.02
C GLY A 30 -0.87 24.42 -5.52
N CYS A 31 0.20 24.86 -6.20
CA CYS A 31 0.27 25.00 -7.65
C CYS A 31 1.11 23.92 -8.33
N ALA A 32 1.51 22.89 -7.59
CA ALA A 32 2.26 21.77 -8.14
C ALA A 32 1.36 20.58 -8.47
N LYS A 33 1.79 19.83 -9.47
CA LYS A 33 1.31 18.49 -9.80
C LYS A 33 2.50 17.54 -9.88
N ILE A 34 2.25 16.28 -9.55
CA ILE A 34 3.17 15.21 -9.92
C ILE A 34 2.78 14.74 -11.33
N GLY A 35 3.78 14.54 -12.19
CA GLY A 35 3.64 13.89 -13.48
C GLY A 35 3.36 12.39 -13.31
N ASP A 36 3.33 11.67 -14.43
CA ASP A 36 2.99 10.25 -14.41
C ASP A 36 4.14 9.45 -13.79
N PRO A 37 3.95 8.85 -12.60
CA PRO A 37 5.00 8.05 -11.99
C PRO A 37 5.14 6.75 -12.76
N THR A 38 6.37 6.37 -13.06
CA THR A 38 6.73 5.09 -13.66
C THR A 38 7.46 4.24 -12.64
N TYR A 39 7.08 2.97 -12.55
CA TYR A 39 7.77 2.01 -11.72
C TYR A 39 7.86 0.67 -12.46
N ASN A 40 9.06 0.35 -12.95
CA ASN A 40 9.32 -0.91 -13.61
C ASN A 40 9.71 -1.96 -12.56
N PHE A 41 9.00 -3.08 -12.55
CA PHE A 41 9.24 -4.19 -11.61
C PHE A 41 10.33 -5.16 -12.10
N GLY A 42 11.07 -4.77 -13.14
CA GLY A 42 12.01 -5.66 -13.84
C GLY A 42 11.32 -6.39 -15.00
N ASP A 43 12.02 -6.45 -16.13
CA ASP A 43 11.57 -7.22 -17.30
C ASP A 43 11.74 -8.72 -17.04
N MET A 44 10.95 -9.55 -17.73
CA MET A 44 11.15 -11.00 -17.72
C MET A 44 12.36 -11.35 -18.58
N GLU A 45 13.45 -11.77 -17.93
CA GLU A 45 14.63 -12.29 -18.59
C GLU A 45 14.49 -13.80 -18.81
N ARG A 46 14.87 -14.25 -20.01
CA ARG A 46 14.81 -15.67 -20.39
C ARG A 46 16.04 -16.41 -19.91
N ILE A 47 15.84 -17.58 -19.32
CA ILE A 47 16.89 -18.56 -19.09
C ILE A 47 16.90 -19.45 -20.32
N GLU A 48 18.01 -19.43 -21.05
CA GLU A 48 18.12 -20.11 -22.33
C GLU A 48 19.20 -21.20 -22.28
N CYS A 49 18.93 -22.33 -22.91
CA CYS A 49 19.90 -23.39 -23.18
C CYS A 49 20.19 -23.45 -24.68
N PRO A 50 21.41 -23.79 -25.12
CA PRO A 50 21.69 -23.99 -26.55
C PRO A 50 20.75 -25.04 -27.15
N ASP A 51 20.19 -24.77 -28.33
CA ASP A 51 19.35 -25.71 -29.05
C ASP A 51 20.19 -26.93 -29.46
N PRO A 52 19.77 -28.16 -29.10
CA PRO A 52 20.54 -29.37 -29.35
C PRO A 52 20.58 -29.76 -30.84
N GLU A 53 19.67 -29.23 -31.67
CA GLU A 53 19.54 -29.54 -33.08
C GLU A 53 20.09 -28.44 -33.99
N ARG A 54 20.19 -27.20 -33.51
CA ARG A 54 20.56 -26.04 -34.31
C ARG A 54 21.61 -25.15 -33.64
N TYR A 55 22.78 -25.05 -34.27
CA TYR A 55 23.85 -24.16 -33.82
C TYR A 55 23.41 -22.68 -33.87
N ASN A 56 23.79 -21.92 -32.84
CA ASN A 56 23.42 -20.51 -32.62
C ASN A 56 21.92 -20.27 -32.41
N GLU A 57 21.13 -21.31 -32.20
CA GLU A 57 19.78 -21.19 -31.67
C GLU A 57 19.78 -21.56 -30.19
N PHE A 58 18.85 -20.99 -29.45
CA PHE A 58 18.67 -21.24 -28.03
C PHE A 58 17.21 -21.54 -27.74
N ILE A 59 16.97 -22.50 -26.86
CA ILE A 59 15.65 -22.85 -26.35
C ILE A 59 15.47 -22.20 -24.98
N GLU A 60 14.33 -21.55 -24.78
CA GLU A 60 13.95 -21.00 -23.48
C GLU A 60 13.54 -22.14 -22.54
N VAL A 61 14.27 -22.29 -21.43
CA VAL A 61 14.04 -23.34 -20.42
C VAL A 61 13.44 -22.79 -19.14
N GLY A 62 13.36 -21.47 -19.01
CA GLY A 62 12.74 -20.78 -17.90
C GLY A 62 12.83 -19.28 -18.08
N SER A 63 12.35 -18.53 -17.11
CA SER A 63 12.50 -17.09 -17.05
C SER A 63 12.56 -16.65 -15.59
N PHE A 64 13.13 -15.47 -15.35
CA PHE A 64 13.13 -14.83 -14.04
C PHE A 64 12.89 -13.34 -14.23
N GLN A 65 12.34 -12.68 -13.21
CA GLN A 65 12.15 -11.25 -13.24
C GLN A 65 13.47 -10.54 -12.94
N GLY A 66 13.86 -9.61 -13.82
CA GLY A 66 15.06 -8.79 -13.69
C GLY A 66 15.04 -7.86 -12.48
N THR A 67 16.09 -7.06 -12.32
CA THR A 67 16.22 -6.21 -11.13
C THR A 67 15.14 -5.12 -11.13
N LYS A 68 14.48 -4.95 -9.98
CA LYS A 68 13.52 -3.86 -9.73
C LYS A 68 14.22 -2.51 -9.96
N GLU A 69 13.69 -1.68 -10.84
CA GLU A 69 14.24 -0.34 -11.08
C GLU A 69 13.81 0.63 -9.97
N ARG A 70 14.26 1.89 -10.01
CA ARG A 70 13.77 2.91 -9.08
C ARG A 70 12.55 3.62 -9.67
N PRO A 71 11.50 3.89 -8.88
CA PRO A 71 10.40 4.72 -9.35
C PRO A 71 10.90 6.09 -9.80
N THR A 72 10.40 6.58 -10.92
CA THR A 72 10.69 7.94 -11.40
C THR A 72 9.40 8.71 -11.66
N ALA A 73 9.44 10.02 -11.45
CA ALA A 73 8.33 10.91 -11.76
C ALA A 73 8.87 12.33 -11.97
N SER A 74 8.04 13.23 -12.46
CA SER A 74 8.33 14.66 -12.50
C SER A 74 7.44 15.41 -11.53
N ILE A 75 7.94 16.47 -10.89
CA ILE A 75 7.13 17.40 -10.12
C ILE A 75 7.13 18.71 -10.88
N MET A 76 5.96 19.12 -11.36
CA MET A 76 5.78 20.39 -12.04
C MET A 76 5.12 21.37 -11.08
N ASN A 77 5.76 22.51 -10.81
CA ASN A 77 5.25 23.57 -9.97
C ASN A 77 5.22 24.90 -10.74
N ARG A 78 4.33 25.82 -10.33
CA ARG A 78 4.41 27.20 -10.81
C ARG A 78 5.45 27.95 -10.01
N LEU A 79 6.39 28.58 -10.70
CA LEU A 79 7.44 29.33 -10.03
C LEU A 79 6.82 30.55 -9.33
N SER A 80 6.99 30.63 -8.00
CA SER A 80 6.53 31.78 -7.23
C SER A 80 7.39 33.01 -7.56
N ARG A 81 6.77 34.20 -7.56
CA ARG A 81 7.50 35.48 -7.59
C ARG A 81 7.98 35.89 -6.20
N ALA A 82 7.33 35.41 -5.15
CA ALA A 82 7.57 35.82 -3.77
C ALA A 82 8.56 34.89 -3.06
N ASP A 83 8.62 33.62 -3.47
CA ASP A 83 9.34 32.56 -2.77
C ASP A 83 10.43 31.95 -3.64
N LEU A 84 11.47 31.40 -3.00
CA LEU A 84 12.49 30.62 -3.68
C LEU A 84 11.92 29.27 -4.13
N SER A 85 12.47 28.73 -5.21
CA SER A 85 12.10 27.40 -5.72
C SER A 85 12.47 26.30 -4.70
N PRO A 86 11.48 25.56 -4.16
CA PRO A 86 11.76 24.44 -3.26
C PRO A 86 12.40 23.27 -4.03
N LEU A 87 12.07 23.08 -5.31
CA LEU A 87 12.62 22.00 -6.15
C LEU A 87 14.11 22.23 -6.46
N LEU A 88 14.48 23.47 -6.80
CA LEU A 88 15.87 23.84 -7.07
C LEU A 88 16.71 23.77 -5.80
N ASP A 89 16.18 24.23 -4.66
CA ASP A 89 16.87 24.14 -3.37
C ASP A 89 17.11 22.68 -2.97
N ALA A 90 16.08 21.83 -3.07
CA ALA A 90 16.20 20.39 -2.81
C ALA A 90 17.23 19.72 -3.72
N GLY A 91 17.21 20.02 -5.02
CA GLY A 91 18.19 19.52 -5.98
C GLY A 91 19.63 19.96 -5.69
N ARG A 92 19.83 21.20 -5.23
CA ARG A 92 21.16 21.73 -4.86
C ARG A 92 21.70 21.10 -3.58
N LYS A 93 20.84 20.91 -2.58
CA LYS A 93 21.21 20.27 -1.31
C LYS A 93 21.60 18.80 -1.50
N ARG A 94 21.09 18.14 -2.56
CA ARG A 94 21.28 16.71 -2.83
C ARG A 94 20.85 15.81 -1.66
N CYS A 95 20.00 16.36 -0.79
CA CYS A 95 19.40 15.63 0.31
C CYS A 95 18.36 14.67 -0.22
N ARG A 96 18.14 13.62 0.57
CA ARG A 96 17.03 12.70 0.40
C ARG A 96 15.79 13.38 0.97
N VAL A 97 14.71 13.39 0.21
CA VAL A 97 13.44 14.05 0.57
C VAL A 97 12.29 13.07 0.38
N ASP A 98 11.13 13.35 0.96
CA ASP A 98 9.94 12.55 0.71
C ASP A 98 8.87 13.41 0.03
N VAL A 99 8.12 12.81 -0.89
CA VAL A 99 7.10 13.49 -1.69
C VAL A 99 5.79 12.75 -1.56
N HIS A 100 4.72 13.48 -1.22
CA HIS A 100 3.40 12.89 -1.02
C HIS A 100 2.41 13.53 -1.99
N ALA A 101 1.77 12.72 -2.82
CA ALA A 101 0.65 13.14 -3.65
C ALA A 101 -0.66 12.70 -2.99
N ASN A 102 -1.35 13.65 -2.36
CA ASN A 102 -2.61 13.43 -1.68
C ASN A 102 -3.77 13.59 -2.66
N ILE A 103 -4.68 12.63 -2.70
CA ILE A 103 -5.85 12.63 -3.58
C ILE A 103 -7.11 12.60 -2.73
N GLY A 104 -8.04 13.49 -3.02
CA GLY A 104 -9.36 13.50 -2.38
C GLY A 104 -10.33 14.43 -3.11
N LYS A 105 -11.63 14.11 -3.05
CA LYS A 105 -12.65 14.86 -3.79
C LYS A 105 -13.39 15.88 -2.93
N CYS A 106 -13.83 15.46 -1.73
CA CYS A 106 -14.73 16.25 -0.89
C CYS A 106 -14.10 16.71 0.43
N LYS A 107 -12.78 16.60 0.58
CA LYS A 107 -12.06 16.96 1.80
C LYS A 107 -11.17 18.18 1.59
N ASN A 108 -10.71 18.80 2.68
CA ASN A 108 -9.81 19.96 2.60
C ASN A 108 -8.42 19.52 2.09
N PRO A 109 -7.97 19.93 0.90
CA PRO A 109 -6.66 19.56 0.36
C PRO A 109 -5.47 20.07 1.17
N GLN A 110 -5.66 21.11 1.99
CA GLN A 110 -4.63 21.69 2.85
C GLN A 110 -4.51 20.95 4.20
N ASP A 111 -5.45 20.06 4.51
CA ASP A 111 -5.31 19.17 5.67
C ASP A 111 -4.52 17.92 5.26
N PHE A 112 -3.25 17.88 5.62
CA PHE A 112 -2.39 16.75 5.32
C PHE A 112 -2.86 15.42 5.97
N ASN A 113 -3.47 15.46 7.15
CA ASN A 113 -3.78 14.26 7.94
C ASN A 113 -5.17 13.70 7.65
N GLY A 114 -6.18 14.57 7.49
CA GLY A 114 -7.56 14.15 7.24
C GLY A 114 -8.02 14.36 5.80
N GLY A 115 -7.33 15.20 5.03
CA GLY A 115 -7.78 15.78 3.76
C GLY A 115 -7.69 14.90 2.51
N PHE A 116 -7.45 13.60 2.67
CA PHE A 116 -7.24 12.67 1.55
C PHE A 116 -8.11 11.42 1.68
N GLU A 117 -8.30 10.73 0.56
CA GLU A 117 -8.89 9.40 0.46
C GLU A 117 -7.81 8.36 0.10
N THR A 118 -6.91 8.76 -0.79
CA THR A 118 -5.74 7.97 -1.21
C THR A 118 -4.49 8.86 -1.22
N LYS A 119 -3.31 8.31 -0.93
CA LYS A 119 -2.01 8.97 -1.09
C LYS A 119 -1.05 8.08 -1.85
N PHE A 120 -0.25 8.70 -2.71
CA PHE A 120 1.00 8.12 -3.18
C PHE A 120 2.15 8.75 -2.40
N ILE A 121 3.00 7.91 -1.81
CA ILE A 121 4.14 8.32 -1.01
C ILE A 121 5.40 7.84 -1.74
N PHE A 122 6.22 8.78 -2.17
CA PHE A 122 7.54 8.52 -2.73
C PHE A 122 8.54 8.66 -1.60
N ARG A 123 9.21 7.55 -1.28
CA ARG A 123 10.20 7.50 -0.20
C ARG A 123 11.59 7.71 -0.74
N ASP A 124 12.41 8.41 0.04
CA ASP A 124 13.84 8.59 -0.22
C ASP A 124 14.12 9.09 -1.65
N VAL A 125 13.45 10.19 -1.97
CA VAL A 125 13.48 10.85 -3.26
C VAL A 125 14.77 11.64 -3.45
N ARG A 126 15.34 11.53 -4.64
CA ARG A 126 16.43 12.37 -5.14
C ARG A 126 16.01 13.08 -6.41
N PHE A 127 16.29 14.38 -6.48
CA PHE A 127 16.14 15.14 -7.72
C PHE A 127 17.30 14.80 -8.66
N THR A 128 16.97 14.36 -9.88
CA THR A 128 17.93 14.02 -10.93
C THR A 128 18.18 15.20 -11.85
N SER A 129 17.18 16.05 -12.05
CA SER A 129 17.30 17.29 -12.82
C SER A 129 16.28 18.35 -12.37
N TRP A 130 16.55 19.59 -12.77
CA TRP A 130 15.63 20.72 -12.62
C TRP A 130 15.64 21.54 -13.90
N ALA A 131 14.45 21.97 -14.33
CA ALA A 131 14.25 22.86 -15.46
C ALA A 131 13.23 23.95 -15.09
N ALA A 132 13.39 25.13 -15.67
CA ALA A 132 12.38 26.18 -15.64
C ALA A 132 12.02 26.58 -17.06
N GLU A 133 10.73 26.76 -17.30
CA GLU A 133 10.15 27.06 -18.59
C GLU A 133 9.43 28.41 -18.53
N GLY A 134 9.62 29.24 -19.56
CA GLY A 134 8.96 30.54 -19.65
C GLY A 134 9.48 31.58 -18.64
N LEU A 135 10.80 31.63 -18.41
CA LEU A 135 11.44 32.62 -17.52
C LEU A 135 11.43 34.05 -18.07
N GLY A 136 11.02 34.24 -19.32
CA GLY A 136 10.92 35.53 -19.97
C GLY A 136 10.05 35.46 -21.22
N ALA A 137 9.57 36.61 -21.65
CA ALA A 137 8.75 36.78 -22.84
C ALA A 137 9.36 37.90 -23.70
N LEU A 138 9.47 37.67 -25.01
CA LEU A 138 9.87 38.67 -26.00
C LEU A 138 8.66 39.23 -26.77
N GLY A 139 7.53 38.54 -26.71
CA GLY A 139 6.26 38.93 -27.34
C GLY A 139 5.09 38.96 -26.37
N THR A 140 3.99 39.62 -26.78
CA THR A 140 2.74 39.66 -26.01
C THR A 140 1.98 38.33 -26.02
N ASP A 141 2.32 37.43 -26.93
CA ASP A 141 1.82 36.05 -27.04
C ASP A 141 2.55 35.07 -26.10
N GLU A 142 3.68 35.48 -25.51
CA GLU A 142 4.51 34.66 -24.60
C GLU A 142 4.22 34.93 -23.11
N GLN A 143 3.02 35.39 -22.75
CA GLN A 143 2.63 35.77 -21.38
C GLN A 143 2.15 34.58 -20.51
N ALA A 144 2.54 33.36 -20.84
CA ALA A 144 2.16 32.17 -20.08
C ALA A 144 2.83 32.15 -18.69
N SER A 145 2.23 31.41 -17.74
CA SER A 145 2.82 31.25 -16.42
C SER A 145 4.14 30.47 -16.50
N THR A 146 5.18 30.98 -15.85
CA THR A 146 6.46 30.28 -15.67
C THR A 146 6.26 29.04 -14.81
N ASN A 147 6.70 27.88 -15.32
CA ASN A 147 6.68 26.63 -14.60
C ASN A 147 8.11 26.19 -14.30
N GLU A 148 8.25 25.40 -13.26
CA GLU A 148 9.46 24.63 -12.97
C GLU A 148 9.11 23.16 -12.91
N THR A 149 10.06 22.33 -13.34
CA THR A 149 9.95 20.88 -13.36
C THR A 149 11.16 20.30 -12.68
N GLY A 150 10.96 19.48 -11.65
CA GLY A 150 11.99 18.69 -11.01
C GLY A 150 11.77 17.21 -11.32
N GLU A 151 12.74 16.57 -11.97
CA GLU A 151 12.71 15.12 -12.20
C GLU A 151 13.20 14.41 -10.94
N ILE A 152 12.46 13.39 -10.52
CA ILE A 152 12.71 12.66 -9.29
C ILE A 152 12.93 11.17 -9.54
N SER A 153 13.82 10.59 -8.73
CA SER A 153 14.00 9.15 -8.58
C SER A 153 13.83 8.81 -7.11
N ALA A 154 12.88 7.93 -6.80
CA ALA A 154 12.57 7.46 -5.46
C ALA A 154 13.17 6.07 -5.24
N ASP A 155 13.25 5.64 -3.98
CA ASP A 155 13.59 4.25 -3.67
C ASP A 155 12.36 3.35 -3.81
N ASP A 156 11.20 3.84 -3.37
CA ASP A 156 9.95 3.10 -3.38
C ASP A 156 8.74 4.05 -3.49
N ILE A 157 7.63 3.50 -3.99
CA ILE A 157 6.34 4.18 -4.06
C ILE A 157 5.30 3.37 -3.31
N LEU A 158 4.69 3.97 -2.29
CA LEU A 158 3.62 3.37 -1.51
C LEU A 158 2.30 4.02 -1.86
N GLN A 159 1.28 3.20 -2.12
CA GLN A 159 -0.08 3.66 -2.20
C GLN A 159 -0.80 3.33 -0.90
N ILE A 160 -1.29 4.36 -0.21
CA ILE A 160 -2.09 4.18 1.00
C ILE A 160 -3.50 4.72 0.80
N LYS A 161 -4.47 4.05 1.40
CA LYS A 161 -5.86 4.47 1.42
C LYS A 161 -6.31 4.65 2.87
N THR A 162 -7.26 5.54 3.11
CA THR A 162 -7.90 5.64 4.42
C THR A 162 -8.62 4.34 4.76
N LEU A 163 -8.34 3.80 5.95
CA LEU A 163 -9.04 2.63 6.48
C LEU A 163 -10.45 3.04 6.90
N ALA A 164 -11.44 2.27 6.45
CA ALA A 164 -12.81 2.36 6.92
C ALA A 164 -13.10 1.08 7.71
N PHE A 165 -13.53 1.24 8.96
CA PHE A 165 -13.94 0.12 9.80
C PHE A 165 -15.44 -0.06 9.65
N GLY A 166 -15.85 -1.31 9.45
CA GLY A 166 -17.24 -1.73 9.48
C GLY A 166 -17.33 -3.07 10.16
N PRO A 167 -18.49 -3.43 10.73
CA PRO A 167 -18.67 -4.78 11.25
C PRO A 167 -18.61 -5.77 10.08
N GLN A 168 -17.95 -6.91 10.31
CA GLN A 168 -17.82 -8.02 9.37
C GLN A 168 -18.23 -9.30 10.09
N CYS A 169 -18.74 -10.29 9.35
CA CYS A 169 -19.16 -11.58 9.90
C CYS A 169 -20.21 -11.52 11.04
N GLU A 170 -21.05 -10.48 11.11
CA GLU A 170 -21.99 -10.30 12.24
C GLU A 170 -22.93 -11.49 12.47
N SER A 171 -23.28 -12.26 11.41
CA SER A 171 -24.12 -13.45 11.55
C SER A 171 -23.46 -14.59 12.32
N GLU A 172 -22.14 -14.68 12.25
CA GLU A 172 -21.34 -15.76 12.86
C GLU A 172 -20.80 -15.38 14.23
N ILE A 173 -20.68 -14.08 14.50
CA ILE A 173 -20.18 -13.54 15.77
C ILE A 173 -21.35 -13.39 16.74
N SER A 174 -21.59 -14.44 17.52
CA SER A 174 -22.62 -14.45 18.56
C SER A 174 -22.10 -14.03 19.93
N ARG A 175 -20.77 -14.03 20.11
CA ARG A 175 -20.07 -13.83 21.37
C ARG A 175 -18.81 -12.99 21.18
N GLU A 176 -18.19 -12.64 22.31
CA GLU A 176 -16.94 -11.89 22.33
C GLU A 176 -15.81 -12.66 21.64
N ILE A 177 -15.04 -11.94 20.83
CA ILE A 177 -13.85 -12.42 20.14
C ILE A 177 -12.63 -12.19 21.05
N ILE A 178 -11.88 -13.26 21.32
CA ILE A 178 -10.69 -13.20 22.18
C ILE A 178 -9.42 -12.86 21.39
N GLY A 179 -9.37 -13.30 20.14
CA GLY A 179 -8.19 -13.11 19.29
C GLY A 179 -8.57 -13.18 17.83
N ILE A 180 -7.84 -12.42 17.02
CA ILE A 180 -7.95 -12.40 15.57
C ILE A 180 -6.55 -12.59 15.01
N VAL A 181 -6.42 -13.49 14.04
CA VAL A 181 -5.19 -13.71 13.31
C VAL A 181 -5.47 -13.80 11.81
N VAL A 182 -4.59 -13.20 11.03
CA VAL A 182 -4.59 -13.31 9.57
C VAL A 182 -3.52 -14.33 9.23
N CYS A 183 -3.93 -15.49 8.74
CA CYS A 183 -3.02 -16.57 8.36
C CYS A 183 -2.96 -16.64 6.84
N ASP A 184 -2.34 -15.62 6.24
CA ASP A 184 -2.31 -15.48 4.79
C ASP A 184 -0.98 -14.86 4.34
N GLU A 185 -0.54 -15.25 3.16
CA GLU A 185 0.68 -14.75 2.54
C GLU A 185 0.35 -14.24 1.13
N VAL A 186 1.15 -13.30 0.63
CA VAL A 186 0.97 -12.80 -0.73
C VAL A 186 1.51 -13.84 -1.68
N GLU A 187 0.61 -14.49 -2.44
CA GLU A 187 0.97 -15.54 -3.38
C GLU A 187 0.29 -15.29 -4.73
N CYS A 188 1.05 -15.48 -5.80
CA CYS A 188 0.58 -15.19 -7.16
C CYS A 188 0.00 -16.42 -7.88
N GLY A 189 -0.16 -17.57 -7.21
CA GLY A 189 -0.64 -18.80 -7.86
C GLY A 189 0.43 -19.80 -8.28
N ASP A 190 1.72 -19.53 -8.02
CA ASP A 190 2.83 -20.34 -8.54
C ASP A 190 3.01 -21.68 -7.82
N CYS A 191 2.60 -21.75 -6.55
CA CYS A 191 2.70 -22.94 -5.70
C CYS A 191 1.39 -23.25 -4.95
N ASP A 192 0.63 -22.22 -4.61
CA ASP A 192 -0.61 -22.27 -3.82
C ASP A 192 -1.65 -21.30 -4.42
N ASP A 193 -2.87 -21.27 -3.89
CA ASP A 193 -3.94 -20.41 -4.42
C ASP A 193 -3.58 -18.92 -4.38
N PRO A 194 -3.82 -18.15 -5.46
CA PRO A 194 -3.54 -16.73 -5.48
C PRO A 194 -4.20 -16.00 -4.32
N SER A 195 -3.42 -15.24 -3.56
CA SER A 195 -3.88 -14.49 -2.40
C SER A 195 -3.20 -13.12 -2.30
N ASN A 196 -3.94 -12.14 -1.81
CA ASN A 196 -3.41 -10.81 -1.51
C ASN A 196 -2.77 -10.70 -0.10
N GLY A 197 -2.67 -11.82 0.64
CA GLY A 197 -2.08 -11.89 1.97
C GLY A 197 -2.95 -11.33 3.10
N CYS A 198 -4.23 -11.03 2.83
CA CYS A 198 -5.20 -10.52 3.80
C CYS A 198 -6.58 -11.18 3.70
N GLU A 199 -6.72 -12.25 2.91
CA GLU A 199 -7.99 -12.90 2.61
C GLU A 199 -8.38 -13.93 3.67
N LYS A 200 -7.40 -14.67 4.20
CA LYS A 200 -7.62 -15.75 5.18
C LYS A 200 -7.55 -15.20 6.62
N VAL A 201 -8.72 -14.94 7.20
CA VAL A 201 -8.86 -14.35 8.54
C VAL A 201 -9.55 -15.35 9.47
N PHE A 202 -9.01 -15.50 10.67
CA PHE A 202 -9.54 -16.35 11.72
C PHE A 202 -9.76 -15.54 12.99
N ALA A 203 -10.92 -15.72 13.62
CA ALA A 203 -11.30 -15.08 14.87
C ALA A 203 -11.84 -16.16 15.82
N VAL A 204 -11.40 -16.13 17.08
CA VAL A 204 -11.83 -17.13 18.07
C VAL A 204 -12.88 -16.51 18.99
N GLN A 205 -14.06 -17.12 19.06
CA GLN A 205 -15.16 -16.71 19.91
C GLN A 205 -15.28 -17.56 21.18
N LEU A 206 -15.69 -16.92 22.27
CA LEU A 206 -15.93 -17.59 23.56
C LEU A 206 -17.14 -18.54 23.52
N GLY A 207 -16.99 -19.68 24.19
CA GLY A 207 -18.10 -20.53 24.59
C GLY A 207 -18.89 -19.94 25.75
N THR A 208 -20.03 -20.55 26.09
CA THR A 208 -20.80 -20.21 27.28
C THR A 208 -21.12 -21.43 28.13
N GLY A 209 -20.74 -21.38 29.41
CA GLY A 209 -21.05 -22.42 30.39
C GLY A 209 -22.49 -22.38 30.92
N ALA A 210 -23.44 -21.81 30.16
CA ALA A 210 -24.86 -21.80 30.53
C ALA A 210 -25.54 -23.12 30.14
N THR A 211 -26.82 -23.32 30.45
CA THR A 211 -27.58 -24.49 29.97
C THR A 211 -28.63 -24.05 28.96
N PRO A 212 -28.59 -24.53 27.69
CA PRO A 212 -27.52 -25.36 27.10
C PRO A 212 -26.24 -24.54 26.85
N GLY A 213 -25.09 -25.17 27.03
CA GLY A 213 -23.81 -24.51 26.88
C GLY A 213 -23.38 -24.48 25.41
N THR A 214 -22.75 -23.40 24.98
CA THR A 214 -22.16 -23.31 23.64
C THR A 214 -20.65 -23.55 23.75
N LEU A 215 -20.10 -24.33 22.83
CA LEU A 215 -18.66 -24.51 22.75
C LEU A 215 -18.00 -23.22 22.25
N PRO A 216 -16.72 -22.98 22.59
CA PRO A 216 -15.90 -22.01 21.86
C PRO A 216 -15.82 -22.39 20.38
N SER A 217 -15.72 -21.41 19.51
CA SER A 217 -15.63 -21.66 18.06
C SER A 217 -14.66 -20.72 17.38
N VAL A 218 -14.25 -21.11 16.17
CA VAL A 218 -13.46 -20.29 15.25
C VAL A 218 -14.40 -19.78 14.17
N VAL A 219 -14.53 -18.47 14.06
CA VAL A 219 -15.11 -17.78 12.91
C VAL A 219 -13.99 -17.55 11.91
N TYR A 220 -14.17 -17.96 10.66
CA TYR A 220 -13.17 -17.79 9.63
C TYR A 220 -13.77 -17.28 8.33
N SER A 221 -12.93 -16.63 7.54
CA SER A 221 -13.21 -16.17 6.20
C SER A 221 -12.01 -16.46 5.31
N SER A 222 -12.28 -16.81 4.06
CA SER A 222 -11.27 -17.01 3.01
C SER A 222 -11.34 -15.93 1.92
N ASP A 223 -12.11 -14.87 2.14
CA ASP A 223 -12.40 -13.82 1.15
C ASP A 223 -12.46 -12.42 1.78
N SER A 224 -11.58 -12.16 2.75
CA SER A 224 -11.47 -10.85 3.43
C SER A 224 -12.73 -10.44 4.21
N GLY A 225 -13.52 -11.39 4.71
CA GLY A 225 -14.71 -11.15 5.52
C GLY A 225 -16.02 -11.01 4.74
N VAL A 226 -16.04 -11.32 3.43
CA VAL A 226 -17.25 -11.25 2.61
C VAL A 226 -18.18 -12.43 2.91
N THR A 227 -17.62 -13.63 2.98
CA THR A 227 -18.27 -14.82 3.49
C THR A 227 -17.55 -15.30 4.73
N CYS A 228 -18.33 -15.66 5.74
CA CYS A 228 -17.81 -16.14 7.00
C CYS A 228 -18.55 -17.41 7.39
N ALA A 229 -17.81 -18.32 7.99
CA ALA A 229 -18.34 -19.54 8.58
C ALA A 229 -17.79 -19.67 10.00
N SER A 230 -18.48 -20.46 10.82
CA SER A 230 -18.05 -20.80 12.17
C SER A 230 -17.90 -22.31 12.34
N THR A 231 -16.94 -22.73 13.14
CA THR A 231 -16.73 -24.14 13.50
C THR A 231 -16.37 -24.25 14.97
N ASP A 232 -17.04 -25.17 15.67
CA ASP A 232 -16.82 -25.42 17.09
C ASP A 232 -15.46 -26.09 17.35
N ILE A 233 -14.84 -25.74 18.48
CA ILE A 233 -13.58 -26.33 18.93
C ILE A 233 -13.93 -27.52 19.83
N ASP A 234 -14.03 -28.70 19.22
CA ASP A 234 -14.44 -29.94 19.90
C ASP A 234 -13.52 -30.36 21.06
N THR A 235 -12.29 -29.85 21.09
CA THR A 235 -11.30 -30.14 22.14
C THR A 235 -11.42 -29.27 23.38
N LEU A 236 -12.29 -28.24 23.36
CA LEU A 236 -12.56 -27.37 24.49
C LEU A 236 -13.99 -27.57 24.98
N PHE A 237 -14.19 -27.56 26.30
CA PHE A 237 -15.51 -27.56 26.88
C PHE A 237 -16.14 -26.17 26.90
N SER A 238 -17.48 -26.09 27.03
CA SER A 238 -18.23 -24.82 27.08
C SER A 238 -17.86 -23.88 28.25
N THR A 239 -17.12 -24.38 29.24
CA THR A 239 -16.61 -23.61 30.38
C THR A 239 -15.13 -23.25 30.25
N GLU A 240 -14.45 -23.76 29.23
CA GLU A 240 -13.05 -23.46 28.94
C GLU A 240 -12.98 -22.28 27.97
N ALA A 241 -12.12 -21.31 28.31
CA ALA A 241 -11.95 -20.12 27.52
C ALA A 241 -10.63 -20.20 26.74
N PRO A 242 -10.64 -20.15 25.40
CA PRO A 242 -9.42 -19.95 24.63
C PRO A 242 -8.75 -18.63 25.06
N ASN A 243 -7.43 -18.61 25.08
CA ASN A 243 -6.62 -17.48 25.51
C ASN A 243 -5.99 -16.73 24.35
N ASP A 244 -5.60 -17.46 23.31
CA ASP A 244 -4.86 -16.90 22.19
C ASP A 244 -4.99 -17.80 20.95
N VAL A 245 -4.61 -17.28 19.79
CA VAL A 245 -4.65 -17.99 18.51
C VAL A 245 -3.43 -17.64 17.67
N ALA A 246 -2.83 -18.64 17.01
CA ALA A 246 -1.66 -18.45 16.18
C ALA A 246 -1.69 -19.36 14.94
N CYS A 247 -1.09 -18.88 13.85
CA CYS A 247 -0.84 -19.68 12.65
C CYS A 247 0.48 -20.44 12.83
N VAL A 248 0.46 -21.77 12.67
CA VAL A 248 1.67 -22.60 12.70
C VAL A 248 1.69 -23.48 11.45
N GLY A 249 2.40 -23.00 10.43
CA GLY A 249 2.36 -23.59 9.10
C GLY A 249 0.92 -23.59 8.56
N PRO A 250 0.41 -24.73 8.04
CA PRO A 250 -0.95 -24.80 7.49
C PRO A 250 -2.04 -24.88 8.57
N ASN A 251 -1.68 -24.91 9.86
CA ASN A 251 -2.62 -25.15 10.94
C ASN A 251 -2.91 -23.87 11.73
N LEU A 252 -4.18 -23.67 12.07
CA LEU A 252 -4.58 -22.73 13.11
C LEU A 252 -4.46 -23.41 14.47
N VAL A 253 -3.69 -22.83 15.38
CA VAL A 253 -3.52 -23.33 16.74
C VAL A 253 -4.24 -22.41 17.71
N VAL A 254 -5.19 -22.95 18.44
CA VAL A 254 -5.88 -22.25 19.54
C VAL A 254 -5.25 -22.67 20.86
N LEU A 255 -4.84 -21.68 21.66
CA LEU A 255 -4.17 -21.88 22.93
C LEU A 255 -5.18 -21.72 24.07
N SER A 256 -5.22 -22.68 24.99
CA SER A 256 -5.97 -22.61 26.24
C SER A 256 -5.06 -22.95 27.43
N ARG A 257 -5.16 -22.18 28.51
CA ARG A 257 -4.45 -22.42 29.78
C ARG A 257 -5.06 -23.56 30.60
N LEU A 258 -6.29 -23.93 30.30
CA LEU A 258 -6.99 -25.08 30.87
C LEU A 258 -7.28 -26.01 29.69
N GLY A 259 -6.32 -26.89 29.40
CA GLY A 259 -6.46 -27.91 28.36
C GLY A 259 -6.86 -29.23 29.01
N GLY A 260 -8.10 -29.66 28.79
CA GLY A 260 -8.51 -31.03 29.05
C GLY A 260 -7.78 -32.00 28.11
N CYS A 261 -6.58 -32.44 28.49
CA CYS A 261 -6.03 -33.68 27.94
C CYS A 261 -6.85 -34.84 28.49
N THR A 262 -7.71 -35.42 27.66
CA THR A 262 -8.04 -36.86 27.75
C THR A 262 -7.23 -37.61 26.72
#